data_AF-A0A7W6FZF1-F1
#
_entry.id   AF-A0A7W6FZF1-F1
#
_cell.length_a   1.000
_cell.length_b   1.000
_cell.length_c   1.000
_cell.angle_alpha   90.00
_cell.angle_beta   90.00
_cell.angle_gamma   90.00
#
_symmetry.space_group_name_H-M   'P 1'
#
loop_
_entity.id
_entity.type
_entity.pdbx_description
1 polymer ?
#
loop_
_entity_poly.entity_id
_entity_poly.type
_entity_poly.pdbx_seq_one_letter_code
_entity_poly.pdbx_strand_id
1 'polypeptide(L)'
;MRFIPVLAAVAALTATPVLAAPKAAKTATAPAAAPAAGAPQMGETQQHALMYLRVFISALQSDKLEQPVKGALVGCIYNNSLSKLTDSVDKLIVDNPGKVSRDNPSQVLSAMLAVCGYQPEAAAAQAAPQSTAPAAPAAKSNAPATGR
;
A
#
# COMPACT_ATOMS: atom_id res chain seq x y z
N MET A 1 -7.94 -0.57 -24.56
CA MET A 1 -6.97 -0.64 -25.67
C MET A 1 -7.39 0.35 -26.74
N ARG A 2 -6.62 1.41 -26.95
CA ARG A 2 -6.77 2.32 -28.09
C ARG A 2 -5.42 2.31 -28.82
N PHE A 3 -5.40 1.59 -29.92
CA PHE A 3 -4.30 1.56 -30.87
C PHE A 3 -4.35 2.83 -31.72
N ILE A 4 -3.24 3.57 -31.81
CA ILE A 4 -3.03 4.59 -32.83
C ILE A 4 -1.81 4.16 -33.63
N PRO A 5 -2.00 3.68 -34.88
CA PRO A 5 -0.92 3.52 -35.84
C PRO A 5 -0.82 4.78 -36.74
N VAL A 6 0.20 4.78 -37.60
CA VAL A 6 0.30 5.57 -38.85
C VAL A 6 0.84 7.02 -38.61
N LEU A 7 1.85 7.57 -39.29
CA LEU A 7 2.51 7.27 -40.56
C LEU A 7 3.96 7.84 -40.58
N ALA A 8 4.76 7.22 -41.44
CA ALA A 8 6.09 7.58 -41.90
C ALA A 8 6.23 8.97 -42.53
N ALA A 9 7.51 9.34 -42.77
CA ALA A 9 8.08 10.05 -43.93
C ALA A 9 8.80 11.36 -43.56
N VAL A 10 9.93 11.78 -44.16
CA VAL A 10 10.95 11.25 -45.08
C VAL A 10 11.94 12.42 -45.26
N ALA A 11 13.22 12.12 -45.51
CA ALA A 11 14.23 12.97 -46.20
C ALA A 11 14.73 14.25 -45.47
N ALA A 12 15.97 14.72 -45.60
CA ALA A 12 17.13 14.30 -46.38
C ALA A 12 18.29 15.28 -46.10
N LEU A 13 19.52 14.81 -46.35
CA LEU A 13 20.67 15.53 -46.93
C LEU A 13 21.18 16.79 -46.21
N THR A 14 22.37 16.82 -45.63
CA THR A 14 23.70 17.06 -46.26
C THR A 14 24.47 17.92 -45.23
N ALA A 15 25.79 17.93 -45.05
CA ALA A 15 26.94 17.43 -45.75
C ALA A 15 28.09 17.31 -44.73
N THR A 16 28.97 16.33 -44.92
CA THR A 16 30.35 16.39 -44.42
C THR A 16 31.07 17.59 -45.06
N PRO A 17 31.93 18.29 -44.32
CA PRO A 17 33.33 18.14 -44.71
C PRO A 17 34.36 18.21 -43.56
N VAL A 18 35.43 17.46 -43.82
CA VAL A 18 36.84 17.78 -43.60
C VAL A 18 37.45 17.57 -42.20
N LEU A 19 38.33 16.56 -42.17
CA LEU A 19 39.39 16.38 -41.21
C LEU A 19 40.57 17.29 -41.63
N ALA A 20 40.97 18.24 -40.79
CA ALA A 20 42.24 18.96 -40.89
C ALA A 20 42.86 19.11 -39.49
N ALA A 21 44.16 18.80 -39.42
CA ALA A 21 44.98 18.53 -38.24
C ALA A 21 45.27 19.77 -37.34
N PRO A 22 45.86 19.58 -36.15
CA PRO A 22 45.64 20.40 -34.95
C PRO A 22 46.48 21.68 -34.92
N LYS A 23 45.91 22.76 -34.36
CA LYS A 23 46.67 23.92 -33.90
C LYS A 23 46.30 24.18 -32.45
N ALA A 24 47.34 24.14 -31.61
CA ALA A 24 47.31 24.32 -30.16
C ALA A 24 46.41 25.50 -29.75
N ALA A 25 45.24 25.18 -29.19
CA ALA A 25 44.43 26.11 -28.44
C ALA A 25 44.71 25.86 -26.97
N LYS A 26 45.20 26.90 -26.27
CA LYS A 26 45.35 26.92 -24.82
C LYS A 26 44.06 26.43 -24.19
N THR A 27 44.14 25.31 -23.48
CA THR A 27 43.08 24.73 -22.68
C THR A 27 42.69 25.72 -21.59
N ALA A 28 41.70 26.56 -21.84
CA ALA A 28 40.90 27.13 -20.78
C ALA A 28 40.03 25.98 -20.26
N THR A 29 40.47 25.35 -19.16
CA THR A 29 39.68 24.41 -18.39
C THR A 29 38.38 25.09 -17.99
N ALA A 30 37.29 24.78 -18.70
CA ALA A 30 35.95 25.05 -18.23
C ALA A 30 35.80 24.38 -16.84
N PRO A 31 35.24 25.07 -15.84
CA PRO A 31 35.00 24.46 -14.54
C PRO A 31 34.11 23.24 -14.75
N ALA A 32 34.57 22.09 -14.25
CA ALA A 32 33.77 20.88 -14.21
C ALA A 32 32.48 21.19 -13.47
N ALA A 33 31.34 20.97 -14.13
CA ALA A 33 30.04 21.06 -13.49
C ALA A 33 30.03 20.12 -12.28
N ALA A 34 29.85 20.67 -11.08
CA ALA A 34 29.65 19.88 -9.88
C ALA A 34 28.43 18.96 -10.09
N PRO A 35 28.48 17.70 -9.62
CA PRO A 35 27.33 16.82 -9.73
C PRO A 35 26.15 17.50 -9.05
N ALA A 36 25.05 17.65 -9.80
CA ALA A 36 23.79 18.12 -9.25
C ALA A 36 23.47 17.25 -8.02
N ALA A 37 23.27 17.87 -6.86
CA ALA A 37 22.85 17.18 -5.66
C ALA A 37 21.58 16.40 -6.01
N GLY A 38 21.71 15.07 -6.10
CA GLY A 38 20.60 14.18 -6.42
C GLY A 38 19.49 14.37 -5.40
N ALA A 39 18.25 14.33 -5.85
CA ALA A 39 17.09 14.32 -4.98
C ALA A 39 17.29 13.28 -3.86
N PRO A 40 16.83 13.55 -2.62
CA PRO A 40 16.97 12.60 -1.52
C PRO A 40 16.38 11.26 -1.95
N GLN A 41 17.24 10.25 -2.07
CA GLN A 41 16.79 8.90 -2.39
C GLN A 41 16.09 8.35 -1.14
N MET A 42 14.79 8.11 -1.26
CA MET A 42 14.07 7.34 -0.24
C MET A 42 14.74 5.97 -0.12
N GLY A 43 14.93 5.48 1.10
CA GLY A 43 15.38 4.11 1.34
C GLY A 43 14.30 3.10 0.93
N GLU A 44 14.72 1.86 0.70
CA GLU A 44 13.85 0.76 0.22
C GLU A 44 12.62 0.56 1.13
N THR A 45 12.81 0.59 2.45
CA THR A 45 11.72 0.48 3.43
C THR A 45 10.69 1.61 3.29
N GLN A 46 11.10 2.85 3.00
CA GLN A 46 10.15 3.94 2.77
C GLN A 46 9.37 3.74 1.48
N GLN A 47 9.99 3.18 0.44
CA GLN A 47 9.33 2.88 -0.82
C GLN A 47 8.29 1.77 -0.64
N HIS A 48 8.63 0.70 0.10
CA HIS A 48 7.69 -0.36 0.46
C HIS A 48 6.54 0.17 1.30
N ALA A 49 6.84 0.97 2.33
CA ALA A 49 5.85 1.64 3.16
C ALA A 49 4.82 2.43 2.34
N LEU A 50 5.27 3.24 1.39
CA LEU A 50 4.38 4.01 0.50
C LEU A 50 3.59 3.12 -0.45
N MET A 51 4.22 2.06 -0.98
CA MET A 51 3.58 1.10 -1.87
C MET A 51 2.46 0.34 -1.14
N TYR A 52 2.75 -0.16 0.06
CA TYR A 52 1.80 -0.79 0.96
C TYR A 52 0.67 0.14 1.37
N LEU A 53 0.98 1.39 1.72
CA LEU A 53 -0.03 2.38 2.06
C LEU A 53 -0.98 2.65 0.89
N ARG A 54 -0.48 2.69 -0.36
CA ARG A 54 -1.34 2.84 -1.55
C ARG A 54 -2.31 1.66 -1.68
N VAL A 55 -1.83 0.42 -1.55
CA VAL A 55 -2.68 -0.79 -1.59
C VAL A 55 -3.74 -0.73 -0.49
N PHE A 56 -3.34 -0.33 0.72
CA PHE A 56 -4.24 -0.16 1.85
C PHE A 56 -5.35 0.86 1.56
N ILE A 57 -5.02 2.04 1.05
CA ILE A 57 -5.99 3.08 0.72
C ILE A 57 -6.95 2.59 -0.38
N SER A 58 -6.43 1.92 -1.42
CA SER A 58 -7.26 1.32 -2.47
C SER A 58 -8.20 0.25 -1.94
N ALA A 59 -7.78 -0.53 -0.95
CA ALA A 59 -8.62 -1.52 -0.27
C ALA A 59 -9.78 -0.86 0.48
N LEU A 60 -9.53 0.23 1.22
CA LEU A 60 -10.58 0.98 1.91
C LEU A 60 -11.60 1.62 0.95
N GLN A 61 -11.12 2.09 -0.19
CA GLN A 61 -11.96 2.67 -1.24
C GLN A 61 -12.69 1.62 -2.09
N SER A 62 -12.33 0.34 -1.98
CA SER A 62 -12.92 -0.70 -2.82
C SER A 62 -14.30 -1.14 -2.31
N ASP A 63 -15.29 -1.20 -3.19
CA ASP A 63 -16.60 -1.79 -2.88
C ASP A 63 -16.56 -3.32 -2.76
N LYS A 64 -15.43 -3.95 -3.12
CA LYS A 64 -15.25 -5.41 -3.03
C LYS A 64 -14.94 -5.90 -1.62
N LEU A 65 -14.56 -5.01 -0.70
CA LEU A 65 -14.30 -5.37 0.69
C LEU A 65 -15.47 -4.97 1.57
N GLU A 66 -15.92 -5.92 2.38
CA GLU A 66 -16.96 -5.67 3.36
C GLU A 66 -16.46 -4.74 4.48
N GLN A 67 -17.38 -4.01 5.11
CA GLN A 67 -17.06 -3.06 6.18
C GLN A 67 -16.23 -3.65 7.33
N PRO A 68 -16.44 -4.90 7.78
CA PRO A 68 -15.60 -5.51 8.83
C PRO A 68 -14.14 -5.65 8.41
N VAL A 69 -13.87 -5.97 7.14
CA VAL A 69 -12.51 -6.08 6.59
C VAL A 69 -11.83 -4.71 6.60
N LYS A 70 -12.55 -3.67 6.15
CA LYS A 70 -12.06 -2.28 6.17
C LYS A 70 -11.80 -1.78 7.58
N GLY A 71 -12.69 -2.11 8.51
CA GLY A 71 -12.53 -1.79 9.94
C GLY A 71 -11.30 -2.44 10.55
N ALA A 72 -11.04 -3.72 10.24
CA ALA A 72 -9.85 -4.43 10.69
C ALA A 72 -8.56 -3.81 10.13
N LEU A 73 -8.55 -3.45 8.84
CA LEU A 73 -7.45 -2.74 8.19
C LEU A 73 -7.16 -1.40 8.90
N VAL A 74 -8.17 -0.56 9.09
CA VAL A 74 -8.02 0.73 9.77
C VAL A 74 -7.52 0.54 11.21
N GLY A 75 -8.14 -0.35 11.97
CA GLY A 75 -7.72 -0.65 13.35
C GLY A 75 -6.27 -1.14 13.42
N CYS A 76 -5.85 -1.96 12.47
CA CYS A 76 -4.49 -2.48 12.39
C CYS A 76 -3.45 -1.37 12.17
N ILE A 77 -3.71 -0.40 11.28
CA ILE A 77 -2.82 0.73 11.03
C ILE A 77 -2.78 1.71 12.21
N TYR A 78 -3.86 1.86 12.97
CA TYR A 78 -3.84 2.70 14.17
C TYR A 78 -3.12 2.03 15.34
N ASN A 79 -3.20 0.71 15.44
CA ASN A 79 -2.57 -0.05 16.52
C ASN A 79 -1.09 -0.37 16.24
N ASN A 80 -0.63 -0.23 15.00
CA ASN A 80 0.75 -0.47 14.59
C ASN A 80 1.30 0.73 13.83
N SER A 81 2.51 1.18 14.16
CA SER A 81 3.20 2.15 13.30
C SER A 81 3.37 1.59 11.89
N LEU A 82 3.18 2.44 10.87
CA LEU A 82 3.28 2.03 9.47
C LEU A 82 4.62 1.35 9.15
N SER A 83 5.71 1.80 9.78
CA SER A 83 7.02 1.16 9.67
C SER A 83 7.01 -0.29 10.17
N LYS A 84 6.37 -0.57 11.32
CA LYS A 84 6.25 -1.92 11.88
C LYS A 84 5.37 -2.84 11.04
N LEU A 85 4.30 -2.28 10.47
CA LEU A 85 3.45 -3.01 9.53
C LEU A 85 4.25 -3.35 8.27
N THR A 86 5.02 -2.40 7.75
CA THR A 86 5.90 -2.60 6.58
C THR A 86 6.90 -3.73 6.86
N ASP A 87 7.64 -3.67 7.97
CA ASP A 87 8.57 -4.72 8.37
C ASP A 87 7.90 -6.10 8.49
N SER A 88 6.68 -6.14 9.04
CA SER A 88 5.93 -7.39 9.23
C SER A 88 5.45 -7.98 7.91
N VAL A 89 4.97 -7.14 6.99
CA VAL A 89 4.57 -7.56 5.63
C VAL A 89 5.80 -7.98 4.83
N ASP A 90 6.91 -7.24 4.91
CA ASP A 90 8.20 -7.61 4.32
C ASP A 90 8.66 -8.98 4.79
N LYS A 91 8.66 -9.20 6.11
CA LYS A 91 9.01 -10.48 6.71
C LYS A 91 8.10 -11.60 6.23
N LEU A 92 6.79 -11.37 6.16
CA LEU A 92 5.83 -12.37 5.68
C LEU A 92 6.09 -12.76 4.22
N ILE A 93 6.43 -11.79 3.36
CA ILE A 93 6.77 -12.04 1.95
C ILE A 93 8.05 -12.88 1.84
N VAL A 94 9.09 -12.51 2.60
CA VAL A 94 10.37 -13.25 2.62
C VAL A 94 10.21 -14.66 3.16
N ASP A 95 9.43 -14.83 4.23
CA ASP A 95 9.17 -16.14 4.85
C ASP A 95 8.27 -17.04 3.97
N ASN A 96 7.58 -16.48 2.96
CA ASN A 96 6.64 -17.18 2.09
C ASN A 96 6.93 -16.95 0.59
N PRO A 97 8.12 -17.32 0.10
CA PRO A 97 8.50 -17.09 -1.29
C PRO A 97 7.53 -17.83 -2.24
N GLY A 98 7.14 -17.15 -3.32
CA GLY A 98 6.23 -17.69 -4.33
C GLY A 98 4.75 -17.73 -3.94
N LYS A 99 4.40 -17.46 -2.67
CA LYS A 99 3.00 -17.33 -2.22
C LYS A 99 2.51 -15.89 -2.21
N VAL A 100 3.40 -14.96 -1.89
CA VAL A 100 3.12 -13.52 -1.90
C VAL A 100 4.16 -12.82 -2.76
N SER A 101 3.72 -12.19 -3.84
CA SER A 101 4.52 -11.32 -4.68
C SER A 101 4.19 -9.87 -4.34
N ARG A 102 5.24 -9.08 -4.10
CA ARG A 102 5.14 -7.64 -3.82
C ARG A 102 4.57 -6.87 -5.00
N ASP A 103 4.67 -7.39 -6.21
CA ASP A 103 4.12 -6.77 -7.43
C ASP A 103 2.62 -7.01 -7.60
N ASN A 104 2.02 -7.87 -6.77
CA ASN A 104 0.63 -8.28 -6.89
C ASN A 104 -0.22 -7.66 -5.76
N PRO A 105 -1.00 -6.59 -6.04
CA PRO A 105 -1.66 -5.81 -4.98
C PRO A 105 -2.68 -6.63 -4.19
N SER A 106 -3.34 -7.61 -4.82
CA SER A 106 -4.25 -8.53 -4.14
C SER A 106 -3.50 -9.43 -3.14
N GLN A 107 -2.31 -9.91 -3.48
CA GLN A 107 -1.51 -10.75 -2.59
C GLN A 107 -0.90 -9.93 -1.45
N VAL A 108 -0.45 -8.70 -1.74
CA VAL A 108 0.01 -7.74 -0.72
C VAL A 108 -1.13 -7.40 0.25
N LEU A 109 -2.34 -7.18 -0.25
CA LEU A 109 -3.51 -6.96 0.61
C LEU A 109 -3.82 -8.18 1.50
N SER A 110 -3.76 -9.39 0.96
CA SER A 110 -3.91 -10.61 1.76
C SER A 110 -2.83 -10.73 2.83
N ALA A 111 -1.58 -10.38 2.51
CA ALA A 111 -0.49 -10.34 3.48
C ALA A 111 -0.73 -9.31 4.59
N MET A 112 -1.23 -8.11 4.25
CA MET A 112 -1.62 -7.10 5.24
C MET A 112 -2.71 -7.62 6.15
N LEU A 113 -3.77 -8.23 5.60
CA LEU A 113 -4.86 -8.79 6.40
C LEU A 113 -4.37 -9.87 7.37
N ALA A 114 -3.45 -10.73 6.91
CA ALA A 114 -2.82 -11.74 7.76
C ALA A 114 -1.98 -11.11 8.90
N VAL A 115 -1.16 -10.09 8.60
CA VAL A 115 -0.40 -9.33 9.61
C VAL A 115 -1.34 -8.63 10.59
N CYS A 116 -2.48 -8.15 10.11
CA CYS A 116 -3.53 -7.53 10.91
C CYS A 116 -4.38 -8.54 11.70
N GLY A 117 -4.08 -9.84 11.61
CA GLY A 117 -4.80 -10.90 12.31
C GLY A 117 -6.22 -11.17 11.78
N TYR A 118 -6.55 -10.64 10.60
CA TYR A 118 -7.86 -10.85 9.99
C TYR A 118 -7.89 -12.18 9.23
N GLN A 119 -8.62 -13.15 9.80
CA GLN A 119 -8.93 -14.44 9.17
C GLN A 119 -10.40 -14.43 8.73
N PRO A 120 -10.70 -14.50 7.42
CA PRO A 120 -12.08 -14.42 6.92
C PRO A 120 -13.00 -15.52 7.47
N GLU A 121 -12.47 -16.72 7.72
CA GLU A 121 -13.22 -17.83 8.32
C GLU A 121 -13.62 -17.54 9.79
N ALA A 122 -12.79 -16.79 10.53
CA ALA A 122 -13.04 -16.43 11.93
C ALA A 122 -13.94 -15.18 12.07
N ALA A 123 -13.83 -14.25 11.12
CA ALA A 123 -14.66 -13.05 11.09
C ALA A 123 -16.15 -13.38 10.80
N ALA A 124 -16.42 -14.41 10.00
CA ALA A 124 -17.77 -14.92 9.77
C ALA A 124 -18.43 -15.47 11.06
N ALA A 125 -17.64 -16.05 11.97
CA ALA A 125 -18.11 -16.54 13.26
C ALA A 125 -18.36 -15.42 14.30
N GLN A 126 -17.71 -14.27 14.13
CA GLN A 126 -17.82 -13.11 15.03
C GLN A 126 -18.87 -12.07 14.57
N ALA A 127 -19.33 -12.16 13.32
CA ALA A 127 -20.41 -11.33 12.76
C ALA A 127 -21.81 -11.84 13.14
N ALA A 128 -21.92 -12.97 13.84
CA ALA A 128 -23.17 -13.33 14.50
C ALA A 128 -23.47 -12.26 15.56
N PRO A 129 -24.62 -11.56 15.52
CA PRO A 129 -24.94 -10.57 16.52
C PRO A 129 -24.91 -11.26 17.89
N GLN A 130 -24.08 -10.73 18.79
CA GLN A 130 -24.26 -10.99 20.21
C GLN A 130 -25.65 -10.48 20.55
N SER A 131 -26.62 -11.39 20.56
CA SER A 131 -27.92 -11.15 21.14
C SER A 131 -27.69 -11.03 22.65
N THR A 132 -27.22 -9.86 23.09
CA THR A 132 -27.52 -9.38 24.43
C THR A 132 -28.98 -8.93 24.39
N ALA A 133 -29.90 -9.89 24.28
CA ALA A 133 -31.24 -9.69 24.77
C ALA A 133 -31.09 -9.32 26.26
N PRO A 134 -31.52 -8.13 26.70
CA PRO A 134 -31.47 -7.78 28.11
C PRO A 134 -32.29 -8.82 28.88
N ALA A 135 -31.69 -9.43 29.90
CA ALA A 135 -32.45 -10.17 30.89
C ALA A 135 -33.51 -9.21 31.46
N ALA A 136 -34.78 -9.49 31.18
CA ALA A 136 -35.90 -8.75 31.74
C ALA A 136 -35.79 -8.78 33.28
N PRO A 137 -35.96 -7.64 33.97
CA PRO A 137 -35.85 -7.60 35.41
C PRO A 137 -37.00 -8.36 36.05
N ALA A 138 -36.67 -9.28 36.96
CA ALA A 138 -37.64 -9.92 37.85
C ALA A 138 -38.31 -8.86 38.72
N ALA A 139 -39.55 -8.53 38.41
CA ALA A 139 -40.41 -7.69 39.24
C ALA A 139 -40.76 -8.45 40.53
N LYS A 140 -40.04 -8.17 41.62
CA LYS A 140 -40.50 -8.46 42.98
C LYS A 140 -41.47 -7.36 43.41
N SER A 141 -42.76 -7.58 43.17
CA SER A 141 -43.83 -6.79 43.79
C SER A 141 -43.98 -7.22 45.25
N ASN A 142 -43.45 -6.42 46.18
CA ASN A 142 -43.81 -6.48 47.60
C ASN A 142 -45.00 -5.54 47.82
N ALA A 143 -46.19 -6.10 47.97
CA ALA A 143 -47.36 -5.38 48.48
C ALA A 143 -47.38 -5.43 50.02
N PRO A 144 -47.65 -4.32 50.74
CA PRO A 144 -47.88 -4.36 52.17
C PRO A 144 -49.27 -4.90 52.48
N ALA A 145 -49.35 -5.88 53.39
CA ALA A 145 -50.60 -6.36 53.96
C ALA A 145 -51.08 -5.38 55.05
N THR A 146 -52.18 -4.66 54.78
CA THR A 146 -53.01 -4.00 55.79
C THR A 146 -54.37 -4.69 55.82
N GLY A 147 -54.60 -5.56 56.82
CA GLY A 147 -55.91 -5.99 57.31
C GLY A 147 -56.05 -5.48 58.74
N ARG A 148 -57.06 -4.66 59.06
CA ARG A 148 -58.44 -5.03 59.49
C ARG A 148 -58.47 -5.91 60.73
#